data_AF-A0AAN1SEI4-F1
#
_entry.id   AF-A0AAN1SEI4-F1
#
_cell.length_a   1.000
_cell.length_b   1.000
_cell.length_c   1.000
_cell.angle_alpha   90.00
_cell.angle_beta   90.00
_cell.angle_gamma   90.00
#
_symmetry.space_group_name_H-M   'P 1'
#
loop_
_entity.id
_entity.type
_entity.pdbx_description
1 polymer ?
#
loop_
_entity_poly.entity_id
_entity_poly.type
_entity_poly.pdbx_seq_one_letter_code
_entity_poly.pdbx_strand_id
1 'polypeptide(L)'
;MKRIFSEFKEFILAGDVLDLAVGVVIGSAFTAIVTQVVEGLITPLIGWFVAAITGTRDLESSLSVLDWSPVPGVTFQFGEIVSAVIIFILTGFILFIIVKTANKAKLTQEEEEAPAAEDYLAEIRDLLRQEQGLPIETDEDNSETEAENSDSETTKE
;
A
#
# COMPACT_ATOMS: atom_id res chain seq x y z
N MET A 1 -27.07 25.40 15.51
CA MET A 1 -26.14 24.33 15.97
C MET A 1 -26.60 22.92 15.60
N LYS A 2 -27.88 22.55 15.74
CA LYS A 2 -28.40 21.22 15.33
C LYS A 2 -28.23 20.86 13.84
N ARG A 3 -28.29 21.83 12.92
CA ARG A 3 -28.12 21.58 11.47
C ARG A 3 -26.72 21.11 11.09
N ILE A 4 -25.69 21.76 11.63
CA ILE A 4 -24.28 21.42 11.37
C ILE A 4 -23.96 19.99 11.86
N PHE A 5 -24.52 19.54 12.98
CA PHE A 5 -24.35 18.16 13.45
C PHE A 5 -25.06 17.12 12.57
N SER A 6 -26.19 17.47 11.95
CA SER A 6 -26.88 16.60 10.98
C SER A 6 -26.08 16.49 9.69
N GLU A 7 -25.64 17.63 9.16
CA GLU A 7 -24.82 17.72 7.95
C GLU A 7 -23.47 17.03 8.14
N PHE A 8 -22.86 17.15 9.33
CA PHE A 8 -21.63 16.44 9.67
C PHE A 8 -21.84 14.93 9.77
N LYS A 9 -22.98 14.48 10.33
CA LYS A 9 -23.31 13.05 10.37
C LYS A 9 -23.50 12.50 8.96
N GLU A 10 -24.22 13.20 8.10
CA GLU A 10 -24.38 12.82 6.68
C GLU A 10 -23.06 12.81 5.93
N PHE A 11 -22.15 13.74 6.22
CA PHE A 11 -20.81 13.78 5.65
C PHE A 11 -19.92 12.60 6.07
N ILE A 12 -19.90 12.25 7.36
CA ILE A 12 -19.10 11.13 7.88
C ILE A 12 -19.68 9.77 7.44
N LEU A 13 -20.99 9.70 7.21
CA LEU A 13 -21.65 8.50 6.69
C LEU A 13 -21.48 8.33 5.18
N ALA A 14 -20.89 9.30 4.47
CA ALA A 14 -20.46 9.10 3.10
C ALA A 14 -19.33 8.04 3.10
N GLY A 15 -19.58 6.88 2.50
CA GLY A 15 -18.67 5.74 2.50
C GLY A 15 -17.25 6.10 2.06
N ASP A 16 -17.12 6.90 1.00
CA ASP A 16 -15.83 7.34 0.47
C ASP A 16 -14.95 8.09 1.49
N VAL A 17 -15.57 8.87 2.40
CA VAL A 17 -14.85 9.63 3.43
C VAL A 17 -14.54 8.74 4.63
N LEU A 18 -15.47 7.86 5.00
CA LEU A 18 -15.30 6.95 6.13
C LEU A 18 -14.16 5.96 5.85
N ASP A 19 -14.11 5.37 4.66
CA ASP A 19 -13.10 4.39 4.29
C ASP A 19 -11.72 5.05 4.20
N LEU A 20 -11.64 6.27 3.65
CA LEU A 20 -10.41 7.07 3.67
C LEU A 20 -9.95 7.36 5.10
N ALA A 21 -10.86 7.79 5.98
CA ALA A 21 -10.54 8.14 7.36
C ALA A 21 -10.05 6.92 8.16
N VAL A 22 -10.70 5.77 8.01
CA VAL A 22 -10.30 4.51 8.64
C VAL A 22 -8.92 4.09 8.14
N GLY A 23 -8.65 4.18 6.83
CA GLY A 23 -7.35 3.88 6.25
C GLY A 23 -6.20 4.72 6.84
N VAL A 24 -6.41 6.03 7.00
CA VAL A 24 -5.40 6.93 7.59
C VAL A 24 -5.15 6.63 9.08
N VAL A 25 -6.20 6.39 9.86
CA VAL A 25 -6.08 6.08 11.29
C VAL A 25 -5.34 4.76 11.49
N ILE A 26 -5.71 3.71 10.76
CA ILE A 26 -5.04 2.41 10.83
C ILE A 26 -3.59 2.52 10.36
N GLY A 27 -3.33 3.23 9.25
CA GLY A 27 -1.98 3.42 8.71
C GLY A 27 -1.03 4.12 9.68
N SER A 28 -1.50 5.18 10.35
CA SER A 28 -0.71 5.90 11.35
C SER A 28 -0.44 5.07 12.60
N ALA A 29 -1.45 4.35 13.12
CA ALA A 29 -1.29 3.47 14.26
C ALA A 29 -0.33 2.31 13.97
N PHE A 30 -0.43 1.71 12.78
CA PHE A 30 0.44 0.63 12.35
C PHE A 30 1.91 1.11 12.23
N THR A 31 2.14 2.25 11.60
CA THR A 31 3.49 2.84 11.50
C THR A 31 4.09 3.07 12.88
N ALA A 32 3.31 3.58 13.85
CA ALA A 32 3.77 3.80 15.22
C ALA A 32 4.20 2.49 15.92
N ILE A 33 3.48 1.38 15.68
CA ILE A 33 3.85 0.07 16.22
C ILE A 33 5.18 -0.40 15.62
N VAL A 34 5.36 -0.28 14.30
CA VAL A 34 6.61 -0.68 13.64
C VAL A 34 7.78 0.15 14.14
N THR A 35 7.61 1.48 14.24
CA THR A 35 8.62 2.38 14.82
C THR A 35 9.01 1.93 16.22
N GLN A 36 8.04 1.65 17.10
CA GLN A 36 8.36 1.22 18.46
C GLN A 36 9.04 -0.14 18.55
N VAL A 37 8.74 -1.06 17.65
CA VAL A 37 9.47 -2.33 17.57
C VAL A 37 10.92 -2.09 17.15
N VAL A 38 11.16 -1.18 16.19
CA VAL A 38 12.52 -0.88 15.76
C VAL A 38 13.30 -0.16 16.86
N GLU A 39 12.74 0.91 17.41
CA GLU A 39 13.39 1.69 18.48
C GLU A 39 13.59 0.87 19.76
N GLY A 40 12.60 0.06 20.14
CA GLY A 40 12.60 -0.68 21.40
C GLY A 40 13.37 -2.00 21.36
N LEU A 41 13.50 -2.66 20.19
CA LEU A 41 14.16 -3.96 20.08
C LEU A 41 15.34 -3.93 19.11
N ILE A 42 15.12 -3.49 17.88
CA ILE A 42 16.13 -3.60 16.81
C ILE A 42 17.32 -2.67 17.06
N THR A 43 17.04 -1.42 17.40
CA THR A 43 18.06 -0.40 17.68
C THR A 43 18.98 -0.80 18.85
N PRO A 44 18.50 -1.22 20.03
CA PRO A 44 19.39 -1.69 21.10
C PRO A 44 20.11 -3.00 20.76
N LEU A 45 19.51 -3.90 19.97
CA LEU A 45 20.18 -5.11 19.45
C LEU A 45 21.38 -4.76 18.56
N ILE A 46 21.21 -3.81 17.65
CA ILE A 46 22.28 -3.33 16.77
C ILE A 46 23.35 -2.62 17.60
N GLY A 47 22.97 -1.75 18.53
CA GLY A 47 23.89 -1.07 19.44
C GLY A 47 24.74 -2.04 20.25
N TRP A 48 24.12 -3.10 20.79
CA TRP A 48 24.82 -4.17 21.49
C TRP A 48 25.82 -4.92 20.59
N PHE A 49 25.42 -5.24 19.36
CA PHE A 49 26.28 -5.93 18.40
C PHE A 49 27.50 -5.09 18.00
N VAL A 50 27.30 -3.78 17.75
CA VAL A 50 28.38 -2.84 17.44
C VAL A 50 29.34 -2.70 18.64
N ALA A 51 28.80 -2.54 19.86
CA ALA A 51 29.62 -2.46 21.07
C ALA A 51 30.45 -3.74 21.31
N ALA A 52 29.89 -4.92 21.02
CA ALA A 52 30.59 -6.19 21.12
C ALA A 52 31.78 -6.30 20.14
N ILE A 53 31.69 -5.70 18.95
CA ILE A 53 32.75 -5.73 17.92
C ILE A 53 33.80 -4.64 18.17
N THR A 54 33.40 -3.46 18.63
CA THR A 54 34.28 -2.31 18.82
C THR A 54 34.92 -2.25 20.22
N GLY A 55 34.43 -3.06 21.18
CA GLY A 55 35.00 -3.15 22.54
C GLY A 55 34.72 -1.93 23.43
N THR A 56 33.91 -0.98 22.94
CA THR A 56 33.43 0.19 23.68
C THR A 56 32.37 -0.23 24.70
N ARG A 57 32.62 0.07 25.97
CA ARG A 57 31.79 -0.36 27.12
C ARG A 57 30.62 0.58 27.42
N ASP A 58 30.53 1.69 26.68
CA ASP A 58 29.51 2.71 26.90
C ASP A 58 28.29 2.38 26.04
N LEU A 59 27.46 1.48 26.56
CA LEU A 59 26.15 1.09 26.00
C LEU A 59 25.04 2.09 26.34
N GLU A 60 25.38 3.28 26.84
CA GLU A 60 24.37 4.20 27.39
C GLU A 60 23.55 4.90 26.30
N SER A 61 23.99 4.87 25.04
CA SER A 61 23.22 5.39 23.91
C SER A 61 23.40 4.51 22.67
N SER A 62 22.31 3.80 22.33
CA SER A 62 22.28 2.65 21.41
C SER A 62 22.70 2.89 19.97
N LEU A 63 22.98 4.12 19.55
CA LEU A 63 23.56 4.41 18.23
C LEU A 63 24.55 5.59 18.27
N SER A 64 24.82 6.18 19.44
CA SER A 64 25.71 7.34 19.56
C SER A 64 27.16 7.02 19.24
N VAL A 65 27.51 5.73 19.20
CA VAL A 65 28.83 5.25 18.77
C VAL A 65 29.07 5.58 17.28
N LEU A 66 28.01 5.74 16.49
CA LEU A 66 28.08 6.19 15.09
C LEU A 66 28.10 7.71 14.95
N ASP A 67 27.75 8.45 16.01
CA ASP A 67 27.58 9.88 15.91
C ASP A 67 28.93 10.59 15.91
N TRP A 68 29.16 11.40 14.88
CA TRP A 68 30.41 12.12 14.70
C TRP A 68 30.25 13.56 15.15
N SER A 69 31.04 13.99 16.13
CA SER A 69 31.13 15.39 16.54
C SER A 69 32.52 15.94 16.22
N PRO A 70 32.71 16.57 15.04
CA PRO A 70 33.99 17.17 14.68
C PRO A 70 34.29 18.48 15.41
N VAL A 71 33.26 19.18 15.91
CA VAL A 71 33.36 20.49 16.57
C VAL A 71 32.39 20.54 17.75
N PRO A 72 32.78 21.12 18.91
CA PRO A 72 31.86 21.32 20.02
C PRO A 72 30.60 22.09 19.59
N GLY A 73 29.44 21.45 19.70
CA GLY A 73 28.14 22.03 19.30
C GLY A 73 27.61 21.58 17.94
N VAL A 74 28.36 20.79 17.16
CA VAL A 74 27.86 20.15 15.94
C VAL A 74 28.00 18.63 16.08
N THR A 75 26.87 17.94 16.17
CA THR A 75 26.80 16.48 16.27
C THR A 75 26.02 15.94 15.09
N PHE A 76 26.66 15.07 14.30
CA PHE A 76 25.99 14.32 13.24
C PHE A 76 25.37 13.06 13.83
N GLN A 77 24.03 13.01 13.85
CA GLN A 77 23.23 11.90 14.38
C GLN A 77 23.08 10.79 13.33
N PHE A 78 24.20 10.17 12.94
CA PHE A 78 24.20 9.06 11.98
C PHE A 78 23.40 7.87 12.50
N GLY A 79 23.34 7.69 13.81
CA GLY A 79 22.48 6.72 14.44
C GLY A 79 21.02 6.84 14.02
N GLU A 80 20.43 8.01 14.22
CA GLU A 80 19.01 8.25 13.92
C GLU A 80 18.69 8.02 12.45
N ILE A 81 19.60 8.38 11.54
CA ILE A 81 19.45 8.15 10.10
C ILE A 81 19.39 6.65 9.80
N VAL A 82 20.31 5.86 10.38
CA VAL A 82 20.31 4.39 10.20
C VAL A 82 19.04 3.77 10.76
N SER A 83 18.58 4.22 11.94
CA SER A 83 17.30 3.79 12.52
C SER A 83 16.13 4.08 11.58
N ALA A 84 16.05 5.30 11.04
CA ALA A 84 14.99 5.70 10.11
C ALA A 84 14.98 4.86 8.82
N VAL A 85 16.16 4.54 8.27
CA VAL A 85 16.28 3.66 7.09
C VAL A 85 15.81 2.23 7.41
N ILE A 86 16.16 1.71 8.59
CA ILE A 86 15.70 0.39 9.03
C ILE A 86 14.17 0.36 9.19
N ILE A 87 13.57 1.39 9.81
CA ILE A 87 12.11 1.53 9.93
C ILE A 87 11.45 1.53 8.55
N PHE A 88 12.01 2.28 7.60
CA PHE A 88 11.48 2.33 6.24
C PHE A 88 11.49 0.96 5.55
N ILE A 89 12.62 0.25 5.62
CA ILE A 89 12.77 -1.08 5.02
C ILE A 89 11.81 -2.09 5.68
N LEU A 90 11.72 -2.09 7.01
CA LEU A 90 10.82 -2.99 7.76
C LEU A 90 9.34 -2.70 7.47
N THR A 91 8.94 -1.43 7.50
CA THR A 91 7.56 -1.03 7.19
C THR A 91 7.18 -1.45 5.77
N GLY A 92 8.06 -1.19 4.80
CA GLY A 92 7.88 -1.63 3.41
C GLY A 92 7.81 -3.16 3.26
N PHE A 93 8.65 -3.89 3.98
CA PHE A 93 8.65 -5.36 3.97
C PHE A 93 7.35 -5.94 4.54
N ILE A 94 6.84 -5.39 5.64
CA ILE A 94 5.57 -5.86 6.22
C ILE A 94 4.40 -5.49 5.30
N LEU A 95 4.37 -4.29 4.73
CA LEU A 95 3.38 -3.90 3.73
C LEU A 95 3.40 -4.84 2.52
N PHE A 96 4.59 -5.21 2.04
CA PHE A 96 4.74 -6.18 0.96
C PHE A 96 4.13 -7.54 1.30
N ILE A 97 4.34 -8.05 2.52
CA ILE A 97 3.73 -9.31 2.97
C ILE A 97 2.19 -9.18 3.00
N ILE A 98 1.67 -8.07 3.53
CA ILE A 98 0.22 -7.83 3.62
C ILE A 98 -0.39 -7.79 2.21
N VAL A 99 0.19 -7.01 1.29
CA VAL A 99 -0.29 -6.91 -0.10
C VAL A 99 -0.19 -8.26 -0.81
N LYS A 100 0.91 -9.00 -0.62
CA LYS A 100 1.08 -10.33 -1.20
C LYS A 100 0.02 -11.32 -0.70
N THR A 101 -0.28 -11.32 0.60
CA THR A 101 -1.34 -12.16 1.18
C THR A 101 -2.72 -11.72 0.72
N ALA A 102 -2.98 -10.40 0.65
CA ALA A 102 -4.24 -9.86 0.16
C ALA A 102 -4.47 -10.20 -1.32
N ASN A 103 -3.46 -10.05 -2.17
CA ASN A 103 -3.54 -10.44 -3.58
C ASN A 103 -3.74 -11.95 -3.74
N LYS A 104 -3.09 -12.77 -2.91
CA LYS A 104 -3.32 -14.23 -2.89
C LYS A 104 -4.76 -14.58 -2.45
N ALA A 105 -5.33 -13.83 -1.50
CA ALA A 105 -6.71 -14.02 -1.04
C ALA A 105 -7.73 -13.55 -2.07
N LYS A 106 -7.46 -12.44 -2.79
CA LYS A 106 -8.30 -11.95 -3.89
C LYS A 106 -8.32 -12.93 -5.07
N LEU A 107 -7.18 -13.53 -5.42
CA LEU A 107 -7.11 -14.65 -6.38
C LEU A 107 -7.91 -15.89 -5.94
N THR A 108 -8.33 -15.98 -4.68
CA THR A 108 -9.22 -17.03 -4.16
C THR A 108 -10.69 -16.57 -4.12
N GLN A 109 -10.95 -15.27 -4.28
CA GLN A 109 -12.29 -14.64 -4.27
C GLN A 109 -12.79 -14.26 -5.67
N GLU A 110 -12.02 -14.53 -6.73
CA GLU A 110 -12.35 -14.26 -8.13
C GLU A 110 -13.49 -15.14 -8.70
N GLU A 111 -14.28 -15.79 -7.85
CA GLU A 111 -15.49 -16.53 -8.26
C GLU A 111 -16.79 -15.86 -7.75
N GLU A 112 -16.70 -14.69 -7.12
CA GLU A 112 -17.87 -13.97 -6.57
C GLU A 112 -17.78 -12.44 -6.72
N GLU A 113 -17.09 -11.95 -7.76
CA GLU A 113 -17.38 -10.58 -8.23
C GLU A 113 -18.75 -10.61 -8.90
N ALA A 114 -19.73 -9.90 -8.30
CA ALA A 114 -21.00 -9.65 -8.96
C ALA A 114 -20.71 -9.10 -10.37
N PRO A 115 -21.46 -9.54 -11.41
CA PRO A 115 -21.19 -9.19 -12.81
C PRO A 115 -20.89 -7.70 -12.93
N ALA A 116 -19.85 -7.36 -13.70
CA ALA A 116 -19.49 -5.98 -13.90
C ALA A 116 -20.70 -5.21 -14.42
N ALA A 117 -20.82 -3.92 -14.12
CA ALA A 117 -21.93 -3.12 -14.64
C ALA A 117 -21.96 -3.18 -16.19
N GLU A 118 -20.80 -3.34 -16.82
CA GLU A 118 -20.65 -3.63 -18.24
C GLU A 118 -21.35 -4.93 -18.69
N ASP A 119 -21.28 -6.01 -17.90
CA ASP A 119 -21.92 -7.29 -18.20
C ASP A 119 -23.44 -7.18 -18.18
N TYR A 120 -23.99 -6.47 -17.19
CA TYR A 120 -25.42 -6.17 -17.14
C TYR A 120 -25.88 -5.27 -18.29
N LEU A 121 -25.05 -4.32 -18.71
CA LEU A 121 -25.37 -3.45 -19.86
C LEU A 121 -25.33 -4.24 -21.18
N ALA A 122 -24.43 -5.21 -21.32
CA ALA A 122 -24.40 -6.13 -22.45
C ALA A 122 -25.65 -7.04 -22.47
N GLU A 123 -26.00 -7.61 -21.32
CA GLU A 123 -27.19 -8.45 -21.19
C GLU A 123 -28.48 -7.66 -21.49
N ILE A 124 -28.61 -6.43 -20.97
CA ILE A 124 -29.74 -5.55 -21.28
C ILE A 124 -29.78 -5.17 -22.76
N ARG A 125 -28.62 -4.85 -23.37
CA ARG A 125 -28.51 -4.54 -24.81
C ARG A 125 -29.02 -5.71 -25.66
N ASP A 126 -28.63 -6.93 -25.31
CA ASP A 126 -28.94 -8.13 -26.08
C ASP A 126 -30.42 -8.53 -25.91
N LEU A 127 -30.97 -8.38 -24.69
CA LEU A 127 -32.41 -8.53 -24.43
C LEU A 127 -33.26 -7.52 -25.21
N LEU A 128 -32.83 -6.26 -25.32
CA LEU A 128 -33.53 -5.24 -26.11
C LEU A 128 -33.48 -5.51 -27.62
N ARG A 129 -32.36 -6.05 -28.13
CA ARG A 129 -32.25 -6.47 -29.54
C ARG A 129 -33.17 -7.64 -29.86
N GLN A 130 -33.29 -8.60 -28.93
CA GLN A 130 -34.19 -9.74 -29.06
C GLN A 130 -35.66 -9.32 -29.14
N GLU A 131 -36.10 -8.36 -28.31
CA GLU A 131 -37.46 -7.80 -28.40
C GLU A 131 -37.74 -7.07 -29.73
N GLN A 132 -36.69 -6.47 -30.32
CA GLN A 132 -36.79 -5.75 -31.60
C GLN A 132 -36.68 -6.67 -32.82
N GLY A 133 -36.51 -7.99 -32.62
CA GLY A 133 -36.37 -8.96 -33.71
C GLY A 133 -35.08 -8.81 -34.50
N LEU A 134 -34.05 -8.18 -33.91
CA LEU A 134 -32.73 -8.01 -34.52
C LEU A 134 -31.83 -9.22 -34.16
N PRO A 135 -30.94 -9.66 -35.05
CA PRO A 135 -30.00 -10.74 -34.75
C PRO A 135 -29.09 -10.38 -33.56
N ILE A 136 -28.83 -11.35 -32.68
CA ILE A 136 -27.81 -11.22 -31.63
C ILE A 136 -26.44 -11.41 -32.30
N GLU A 137 -25.59 -10.39 -32.24
CA GLU A 137 -24.18 -10.52 -32.58
C GLU A 137 -23.52 -11.23 -31.41
N THR A 138 -23.17 -12.50 -31.60
CA THR A 138 -22.32 -13.22 -30.64
C THR A 138 -20.90 -12.77 -30.92
N ASP A 139 -20.20 -12.30 -29.88
CA ASP A 139 -18.86 -11.74 -29.93
C ASP A 139 -17.77 -12.80 -30.25
N GLU A 140 -17.94 -13.63 -31.29
CA GLU A 140 -16.81 -14.40 -31.86
C GLU A 140 -15.84 -13.52 -32.67
N ASP A 141 -16.19 -12.26 -32.98
CA ASP A 141 -15.43 -11.41 -33.91
C ASP A 141 -14.48 -10.39 -33.24
N ASN A 142 -14.41 -10.33 -31.90
CA ASN A 142 -13.56 -9.34 -31.22
C ASN A 142 -12.30 -9.91 -30.55
N SER A 143 -12.02 -11.21 -30.71
CA SER A 143 -10.72 -11.80 -30.33
C SER A 143 -9.63 -11.63 -31.38
N GLU A 144 -9.95 -11.20 -32.60
CA GLU A 144 -8.93 -11.01 -33.66
C GLU A 144 -8.35 -9.59 -33.70
N THR A 145 -9.00 -8.59 -33.11
CA THR A 145 -8.55 -7.18 -33.19
C THR A 145 -7.39 -6.86 -32.23
N GLU A 146 -7.11 -7.67 -31.20
CA GLU A 146 -5.94 -7.46 -30.32
C GLU A 146 -4.64 -8.10 -30.82
N ALA A 147 -4.70 -9.06 -31.76
CA ALA A 147 -3.50 -9.72 -32.25
C ALA A 147 -2.74 -8.90 -33.31
N GLU A 148 -3.41 -8.03 -34.07
CA GLU A 148 -2.77 -7.28 -35.16
C GLU A 148 -2.08 -5.97 -34.71
N ASN A 149 -2.34 -5.49 -33.49
CA ASN A 149 -1.71 -4.26 -33.00
C ASN A 149 -0.38 -4.47 -32.25
N SER A 150 0.09 -5.71 -32.07
CA SER A 150 1.38 -5.98 -31.41
C SER A 150 2.58 -6.01 -32.36
N ASP A 151 2.37 -6.20 -33.67
CA ASP A 151 3.47 -6.37 -34.64
C ASP A 151 3.89 -5.08 -35.38
N SER A 152 3.21 -3.94 -35.17
CA SER A 152 3.54 -2.69 -35.88
C SER A 152 4.47 -1.71 -35.13
N GLU A 153 4.75 -1.93 -33.84
CA GLU A 153 5.58 -1.00 -33.03
C GLU A 153 7.08 -1.35 -32.95
N THR A 154 7.57 -2.42 -33.60
CA THR A 154 9.01 -2.81 -33.52
C THR A 154 9.87 -2.34 -34.71
N THR A 155 9.35 -1.51 -35.62
CA THR A 155 10.19 -0.91 -36.68
C THR A 155 9.82 0.54 -36.98
N LYS A 156 10.29 1.46 -36.13
CA LYS A 156 10.80 2.81 -36.48
C LYS A 156 11.06 3.63 -35.21
N GLU A 157 12.28 3.56 -34.70
CA GLU A 157 13.26 4.67 -34.56
C GLU A 157 14.55 4.14 -33.92
#